data_AF-A0A838N082-F1
#
_entry.id   AF-A0A838N082-F1
#
_cell.length_a   1.000
_cell.length_b   1.000
_cell.length_c   1.000
_cell.angle_alpha   90.00
_cell.angle_beta   90.00
_cell.angle_gamma   90.00
#
_symmetry.space_group_name_H-M   'P 1'
#
loop_
_entity.id
_entity.type
_entity.pdbx_description
1 polymer ?
#
loop_
_entity_poly.entity_id
_entity_poly.type
_entity_poly.pdbx_seq_one_letter_code
_entity_poly.pdbx_strand_id
1 'polypeptide(L)'
;MKKSTPLVAPVENGSRLKNGSLDEATLLKALTGFRRGDFSVRLPEHWTGTAGKIADIFNDVIAMNQRMARELERIGQVVGKEGRISQRASLGDVSECWAESIGSVNELIGDLVQPTSEMARVIGAVAKGDLSQTMALEMEGRQLQGEFLRTAKTVNTMVDQLGAFASEVTRVAREVGTEGKLGGQAKVKGVAGTWKDLTENVNLMAGNLTALVRNIATVTTAVANGDLTKKITVDVKGEFLELKDTVNVMVDQLRSFASEVTRVAREVGSEGILGGQARVEGVSGTWKDLTDSVNFMARNLTGQVRNIAEVTTAVATGDLSKKITVDVKGEILELKNTINTMVDQLSSFASEVTRVAREVGTEGKLGGQADVKGVAGTWKDLTDSVNSMAGNLTGQVRNIAEVTTAVANGDLSKKITVDVRGEILELKDTINTMVDQLRAFASEVTRVARE
;
A
#
# COMPACT_ATOMS: atom_id res chain seq x y z
N MET A 1 101.12 80.81 -15.96
CA MET A 1 101.02 82.19 -15.41
C MET A 1 101.09 82.13 -13.89
N LYS A 2 101.55 83.22 -13.23
CA LYS A 2 101.48 83.51 -11.77
C LYS A 2 100.07 83.17 -11.20
N LYS A 3 99.79 82.85 -9.93
CA LYS A 3 100.46 82.86 -8.59
C LYS A 3 99.53 82.02 -7.64
N SER A 4 99.82 81.54 -6.41
CA SER A 4 100.96 81.58 -5.47
C SER A 4 100.92 80.34 -4.54
N THR A 5 102.07 79.97 -3.94
CA THR A 5 102.21 79.47 -2.54
C THR A 5 102.92 80.57 -1.74
N PRO A 6 102.83 80.70 -0.39
CA PRO A 6 103.31 79.73 0.63
C PRO A 6 102.29 79.58 1.82
N LEU A 7 102.52 78.96 3.00
CA LEU A 7 103.70 78.59 3.80
C LEU A 7 103.49 77.24 4.54
N VAL A 8 104.58 76.70 5.10
CA VAL A 8 104.61 75.46 5.90
C VAL A 8 105.16 75.73 7.31
N ALA A 9 104.75 74.90 8.28
CA ALA A 9 105.33 74.65 9.62
C ALA A 9 104.95 75.61 10.78
N PRO A 10 105.06 75.16 12.06
CA PRO A 10 105.44 73.82 12.55
C PRO A 10 104.42 73.14 13.49
N VAL A 11 104.79 71.94 13.92
CA VAL A 11 104.10 71.07 14.89
C VAL A 11 104.32 71.53 16.33
N GLU A 12 103.24 71.69 17.10
CA GLU A 12 103.19 71.41 18.55
C GLU A 12 102.12 70.32 18.72
N ASN A 13 102.43 69.03 18.86
CA ASN A 13 103.23 68.35 19.90
C ASN A 13 102.60 68.48 21.30
N GLY A 14 102.13 67.36 21.88
CA GLY A 14 101.96 67.32 23.35
C GLY A 14 100.64 66.84 23.97
N SER A 15 99.83 66.01 23.31
CA SER A 15 99.04 65.03 24.08
C SER A 15 99.31 63.61 23.58
N ARG A 16 100.38 63.01 24.13
CA ARG A 16 100.51 61.55 24.19
C ARG A 16 99.30 61.04 24.96
N LEU A 17 98.25 60.59 24.27
CA LEU A 17 97.26 59.70 24.86
C LEU A 17 98.05 58.52 25.43
N LYS A 18 97.99 58.35 26.75
CA LYS A 18 98.58 57.18 27.40
C LYS A 18 97.89 55.95 26.80
N ASN A 19 98.65 54.96 26.34
CA ASN A 19 98.08 53.66 25.97
C ASN A 19 97.19 53.18 27.14
N GLY A 20 95.88 53.19 26.94
CA GLY A 20 94.87 52.82 27.94
C GLY A 20 93.97 53.94 28.51
N SER A 21 94.02 55.20 28.04
CA SER A 21 93.00 56.20 28.39
C SER A 21 91.73 56.04 27.55
N LEU A 22 90.58 55.91 28.21
CA LEU A 22 89.24 55.79 27.63
C LEU A 22 88.86 57.07 26.83
N ASP A 23 88.39 56.93 25.59
CA ASP A 23 87.76 58.04 24.86
C ASP A 23 86.25 58.08 25.13
N GLU A 24 85.87 59.01 25.99
CA GLU A 24 84.49 59.24 26.42
C GLU A 24 83.57 59.65 25.26
N ALA A 25 84.07 60.33 24.22
CA ALA A 25 83.25 60.76 23.10
C ALA A 25 82.86 59.57 22.21
N THR A 26 83.80 58.66 21.94
CA THR A 26 83.53 57.40 21.23
C THR A 26 82.62 56.47 22.05
N LEU A 27 82.84 56.36 23.36
CA LEU A 27 81.97 55.60 24.26
C LEU A 27 80.54 56.16 24.30
N LEU A 28 80.37 57.47 24.45
CA LEU A 28 79.07 58.14 24.47
C LEU A 28 78.34 57.99 23.13
N LYS A 29 79.04 58.10 22.00
CA LYS A 29 78.48 57.84 20.67
C LYS A 29 77.98 56.40 20.55
N ALA A 30 78.77 55.43 21.04
CA ALA A 30 78.42 54.02 20.97
C ALA A 30 77.19 53.69 21.85
N LEU A 31 77.17 54.16 23.10
CA LEU A 31 76.03 54.07 24.02
C LEU A 31 74.78 54.76 23.45
N THR A 32 74.93 55.88 22.74
CA THR A 32 73.82 56.59 22.09
C THR A 32 73.22 55.79 20.93
N GLY A 33 74.05 55.06 20.17
CA GLY A 33 73.59 54.12 19.15
C GLY A 33 72.85 52.93 19.75
N PHE A 34 73.44 52.30 20.77
CA PHE A 34 72.82 51.20 21.51
C PHE A 34 71.45 51.59 22.10
N ARG A 35 71.35 52.78 22.72
CA ARG A 35 70.08 53.33 23.24
C ARG A 35 68.99 53.53 22.17
N ARG A 36 69.37 53.64 20.89
CA ARG A 36 68.44 53.73 19.75
C ARG A 36 68.07 52.36 19.15
N GLY A 37 68.60 51.27 19.70
CA GLY A 37 68.44 49.91 19.15
C GLY A 37 69.39 49.57 18.01
N ASP A 38 70.41 50.40 17.73
CA ASP A 38 71.42 50.09 16.73
C ASP A 38 72.47 49.13 17.32
N PHE A 39 72.26 47.84 17.08
CA PHE A 39 73.18 46.77 17.48
C PHE A 39 74.30 46.50 16.46
N SER A 40 74.49 47.35 15.45
CA SER A 40 75.65 47.27 14.53
C SER A 40 76.89 48.00 15.06
N VAL A 41 76.69 48.93 16.00
CA VAL A 41 77.75 49.71 16.66
C VAL A 41 78.76 48.81 17.37
N ARG A 42 80.06 49.15 17.29
CA ARG A 42 81.15 48.52 18.03
C ARG A 42 82.11 49.57 18.60
N LEU A 43 82.71 49.28 19.75
CA LEU A 43 83.84 50.01 20.29
C LEU A 43 85.18 49.47 19.74
N PRO A 44 86.25 50.28 19.70
CA PRO A 44 87.48 49.91 19.01
C PRO A 44 88.30 48.85 19.75
N GLU A 45 88.63 47.75 19.06
CA GLU A 45 89.41 46.62 19.58
C GLU A 45 90.88 46.96 19.93
N HIS A 46 91.40 48.10 19.48
CA HIS A 46 92.78 48.53 19.76
C HIS A 46 92.94 49.21 21.13
N TRP A 47 91.86 49.38 21.89
CA TRP A 47 91.92 49.90 23.26
C TRP A 47 92.53 48.84 24.19
N THR A 48 93.39 49.28 25.11
CA THR A 48 94.13 48.39 26.02
C THR A 48 93.88 48.75 27.49
N GLY A 49 94.19 47.84 28.41
CA GLY A 49 93.88 48.01 29.83
C GLY A 49 92.36 48.01 30.09
N THR A 50 91.91 48.82 31.04
CA THR A 50 90.48 48.87 31.43
C THR A 50 89.58 49.36 30.29
N ALA A 51 90.06 50.29 29.45
CA ALA A 51 89.31 50.76 28.28
C ALA A 51 89.06 49.64 27.26
N GLY A 52 90.06 48.77 27.01
CA GLY A 52 89.90 47.57 26.19
C GLY A 52 88.84 46.62 26.75
N LYS A 53 88.93 46.27 28.04
CA LYS A 53 87.93 45.42 28.71
C LYS A 53 86.51 45.99 28.64
N ILE A 54 86.34 47.32 28.70
CA ILE A 54 85.04 47.99 28.51
C ILE A 54 84.57 47.83 27.05
N ALA A 55 85.46 47.98 26.07
CA ALA A 55 85.14 47.77 24.66
C ALA A 55 84.70 46.33 24.36
N ASP A 56 85.43 45.34 24.87
CA ASP A 56 85.13 43.91 24.71
C ASP A 56 83.75 43.57 25.28
N ILE A 57 83.52 43.86 26.56
CA ILE A 57 82.25 43.57 27.26
C ILE A 57 81.07 44.31 26.61
N PHE A 58 81.26 45.56 26.17
CA PHE A 58 80.23 46.31 25.45
C PHE A 58 79.91 45.68 24.09
N ASN A 59 80.93 45.26 23.34
CA ASN A 59 80.77 44.59 22.05
C ASN A 59 80.05 43.24 22.20
N ASP A 60 80.35 42.48 23.26
CA ASP A 60 79.66 41.23 23.60
C ASP A 60 78.19 41.45 23.98
N VAL A 61 77.89 42.46 24.80
CA VAL A 61 76.51 42.84 25.17
C VAL A 61 75.72 43.28 23.94
N ILE A 62 76.31 44.07 23.03
CA ILE A 62 75.66 44.43 21.77
C ILE A 62 75.45 43.19 20.89
N ALA A 63 76.44 42.32 20.75
CA ALA A 63 76.32 41.10 19.97
C ALA A 63 75.21 40.18 20.52
N MET A 64 75.03 40.11 21.84
CA MET A 64 73.94 39.39 22.49
C MET A 64 72.58 39.98 22.14
N ASN A 65 72.41 41.30 22.27
CA ASN A 65 71.17 41.98 21.89
C ASN A 65 70.85 41.82 20.39
N GLN A 66 71.87 41.83 19.53
CA GLN A 66 71.72 41.58 18.09
C GLN A 66 71.32 40.13 17.77
N ARG A 67 71.69 39.15 18.60
CA ARG A 67 71.19 37.77 18.50
C ARG A 67 69.74 37.70 18.97
N MET A 68 69.41 38.30 20.12
CA MET A 68 68.05 38.31 20.67
C MET A 68 67.04 38.95 19.72
N ALA A 69 67.33 40.11 19.13
CA ALA A 69 66.44 40.75 18.18
C ALA A 69 66.14 39.85 16.96
N ARG A 70 67.17 39.23 16.38
CA ARG A 70 67.03 38.30 15.24
C ARG A 70 66.27 37.03 15.61
N GLU A 71 66.44 36.53 16.82
CA GLU A 71 65.76 35.31 17.28
C GLU A 71 64.27 35.56 17.57
N LEU A 72 63.93 36.72 18.16
CA LEU A 72 62.54 37.15 18.33
C LEU A 72 61.86 37.38 16.98
N GLU A 73 62.56 37.98 16.00
CA GLU A 73 62.07 38.13 14.62
C GLU A 73 61.84 36.77 13.95
N ARG A 74 62.81 35.84 14.06
CA ARG A 74 62.70 34.47 13.54
C ARG A 74 61.49 33.75 14.13
N ILE A 75 61.31 33.81 15.45
CA ILE A 75 60.21 33.12 16.13
C ILE A 75 58.85 33.77 15.82
N GLY A 76 58.78 35.11 15.75
CA GLY A 76 57.58 35.82 15.31
C GLY A 76 57.13 35.43 13.90
N GLN A 77 58.10 35.19 12.99
CA GLN A 77 57.82 34.67 11.65
C GLN A 77 57.41 33.19 11.68
N VAL A 78 58.23 32.32 12.30
CA VAL A 78 58.10 30.86 12.23
C VAL A 78 56.94 30.30 13.05
N VAL A 79 56.72 30.82 14.26
CA VAL A 79 55.58 30.43 15.10
C VAL A 79 54.34 31.24 14.72
N GLY A 80 54.49 32.57 14.62
CA GLY A 80 53.37 33.49 14.45
C GLY A 80 52.75 33.54 13.05
N LYS A 81 53.53 33.42 11.97
CA LYS A 81 53.00 33.47 10.58
C LYS A 81 53.00 32.12 9.88
N GLU A 82 54.01 31.28 10.10
CA GLU A 82 54.10 29.95 9.48
C GLU A 82 53.42 28.85 10.30
N GLY A 83 52.96 29.16 11.52
CA GLY A 83 52.24 28.21 12.37
C GLY A 83 53.08 27.02 12.87
N ARG A 84 54.42 27.11 12.86
CA ARG A 84 55.31 26.03 13.32
C ARG A 84 55.43 26.02 14.85
N ILE A 85 54.31 25.74 15.51
CA ILE A 85 54.09 25.77 16.97
C ILE A 85 55.04 24.91 17.83
N SER A 86 55.76 23.96 17.23
CA SER A 86 56.80 23.16 17.91
C SER A 86 58.15 23.88 18.05
N GLN A 87 58.35 25.01 17.37
CA GLN A 87 59.60 25.76 17.39
C GLN A 87 59.75 26.54 18.70
N ARG A 88 60.99 26.71 19.15
CA ARG A 88 61.37 27.40 20.39
C ARG A 88 62.50 28.38 20.12
N ALA A 89 62.51 29.47 20.89
CA ALA A 89 63.55 30.49 20.88
C ALA A 89 64.83 29.95 21.55
N SER A 90 66.00 30.29 21.02
CA SER A 90 67.30 29.95 21.61
C SER A 90 68.37 31.00 21.29
N LEU A 91 69.24 31.29 22.26
CA LEU A 91 70.41 32.17 22.08
C LEU A 91 71.75 31.41 22.17
N GLY A 92 71.71 30.07 22.20
CA GLY A 92 72.87 29.23 22.49
C GLY A 92 73.19 29.23 23.99
N ASP A 93 74.47 29.05 24.33
CA ASP A 93 74.94 29.04 25.72
C ASP A 93 74.88 30.45 26.32
N VAL A 94 73.76 30.75 26.99
CA VAL A 94 73.52 31.99 27.73
C VAL A 94 73.12 31.67 29.17
N SER A 95 73.51 32.55 30.10
CA SER A 95 73.31 32.37 31.54
C SER A 95 72.40 33.45 32.12
N GLU A 96 71.87 33.18 33.33
CA GLU A 96 71.11 34.14 34.15
C GLU A 96 69.93 34.75 33.37
N CYS A 97 69.71 36.06 33.47
CA CYS A 97 68.53 36.76 32.94
C CYS A 97 68.35 36.61 31.41
N TRP A 98 69.41 36.32 30.64
CA TRP A 98 69.29 36.04 29.21
C TRP A 98 68.63 34.67 28.94
N ALA A 99 68.94 33.67 29.76
CA ALA A 99 68.28 32.37 29.72
C ALA A 99 66.83 32.49 30.19
N GLU A 100 66.58 33.23 31.28
CA GLU A 100 65.23 33.49 31.80
C GLU A 100 64.34 34.20 30.77
N SER A 101 64.88 35.21 30.07
CA SER A 101 64.13 35.96 29.03
C SER A 101 63.67 35.06 27.88
N ILE A 102 64.55 34.17 27.40
CA ILE A 102 64.20 33.18 26.38
C ILE A 102 63.27 32.10 26.95
N GLY A 103 63.44 31.72 28.21
CA GLY A 103 62.53 30.88 28.97
C GLY A 103 61.10 31.43 28.96
N SER A 104 60.90 32.70 29.34
CA SER A 104 59.59 33.36 29.34
C SER A 104 58.94 33.43 27.95
N VAL A 105 59.72 33.64 26.88
CA VAL A 105 59.21 33.57 25.50
C VAL A 105 58.78 32.15 25.14
N ASN A 106 59.55 31.13 25.54
CA ASN A 106 59.22 29.73 25.30
C ASN A 106 58.04 29.21 26.14
N GLU A 107 57.86 29.73 27.35
CA GLU A 107 56.70 29.48 28.22
C GLU A 107 55.43 30.09 27.60
N LEU A 108 55.48 31.36 27.17
CA LEU A 108 54.38 31.98 26.41
C LEU A 108 54.04 31.21 25.11
N ILE A 109 55.04 30.73 24.38
CA ILE A 109 54.78 29.86 23.22
C ILE A 109 54.12 28.56 23.66
N GLY A 110 54.57 27.92 24.74
CA GLY A 110 53.95 26.72 25.30
C GLY A 110 52.46 26.92 25.62
N ASP A 111 52.17 27.95 26.42
CA ASP A 111 50.83 28.30 26.92
C ASP A 111 49.83 28.62 25.78
N LEU A 112 50.30 29.25 24.69
CA LEU A 112 49.46 29.52 23.51
C LEU A 112 49.26 28.28 22.60
N VAL A 113 50.24 27.38 22.58
CA VAL A 113 50.29 26.22 21.68
C VAL A 113 49.53 25.01 22.22
N GLN A 114 49.54 24.78 23.53
CA GLN A 114 48.86 23.63 24.14
C GLN A 114 47.34 23.63 23.85
N PRO A 115 46.59 24.73 24.09
CA PRO A 115 45.14 24.76 23.87
C PRO A 115 44.75 24.72 22.39
N THR A 116 45.59 25.28 21.49
CA THR A 116 45.34 25.27 20.05
C THR A 116 45.57 23.89 19.43
N SER A 117 46.60 23.17 19.90
CA SER A 117 46.82 21.75 19.56
C SER A 117 45.65 20.87 20.04
N GLU A 118 45.17 21.11 21.27
CA GLU A 118 44.06 20.34 21.86
C GLU A 118 42.72 20.62 21.14
N MET A 119 42.47 21.86 20.73
CA MET A 119 41.33 22.21 19.87
C MET A 119 41.39 21.47 18.52
N ALA A 120 42.57 21.41 17.89
CA ALA A 120 42.77 20.68 16.64
C ALA A 120 42.56 19.15 16.81
N ARG A 121 42.98 18.59 17.95
CA ARG A 121 42.74 17.18 18.31
C ARG A 121 41.25 16.87 18.40
N VAL A 122 40.48 17.70 19.12
CA VAL A 122 39.03 17.50 19.30
C VAL A 122 38.26 17.68 17.99
N ILE A 123 38.57 18.73 17.21
CA ILE A 123 37.95 18.91 15.88
C ILE A 123 38.30 17.73 14.95
N GLY A 124 39.53 17.22 15.01
CA GLY A 124 39.96 16.05 14.25
C GLY A 124 39.29 14.74 14.68
N ALA A 125 38.84 14.62 15.94
CA ALA A 125 38.03 13.51 16.42
C ALA A 125 36.57 13.62 15.95
N VAL A 126 35.96 14.80 16.09
CA VAL A 126 34.62 15.11 15.59
C VAL A 126 34.51 14.84 14.08
N ALA A 127 35.52 15.24 13.30
CA ALA A 127 35.57 14.98 11.85
C ALA A 127 35.65 13.49 11.47
N LYS A 128 36.06 12.62 12.42
CA LYS A 128 36.06 11.15 12.28
C LYS A 128 34.80 10.50 12.87
N GLY A 129 33.86 11.29 13.40
CA GLY A 129 32.66 10.81 14.07
C GLY A 129 32.84 10.44 15.54
N ASP A 130 34.02 10.67 16.14
CA ASP A 130 34.23 10.46 17.58
C ASP A 130 33.80 11.71 18.36
N LEU A 131 32.58 11.65 18.88
CA LEU A 131 31.95 12.69 19.69
C LEU A 131 32.14 12.46 21.21
N SER A 132 33.02 11.51 21.61
CA SER A 132 33.39 11.32 23.02
C SER A 132 34.53 12.25 23.47
N GLN A 133 35.27 12.82 22.51
CA GLN A 133 36.43 13.67 22.78
C GLN A 133 36.00 15.11 23.03
N THR A 134 36.39 15.64 24.19
CA THR A 134 36.18 17.03 24.59
C THR A 134 37.51 17.71 24.89
N MET A 135 37.53 19.05 24.87
CA MET A 135 38.66 19.84 25.35
C MET A 135 38.73 19.79 26.87
N ALA A 136 39.92 19.52 27.40
CA ALA A 136 40.19 19.64 28.82
C ALA A 136 39.94 21.08 29.33
N LEU A 137 39.30 21.20 30.50
CA LEU A 137 39.09 22.50 31.17
C LEU A 137 40.23 22.84 32.15
N GLU A 138 41.11 21.88 32.41
CA GLU A 138 42.29 21.96 33.26
C GLU A 138 43.49 21.40 32.51
N MET A 139 44.63 22.09 32.60
CA MET A 139 45.90 21.72 31.96
C MET A 139 47.02 21.91 32.97
N GLU A 140 47.90 20.91 33.12
CA GLU A 140 49.04 20.92 34.05
C GLU A 140 48.68 21.32 35.51
N GLY A 141 47.50 20.87 35.97
CA GLY A 141 46.99 21.15 37.32
C GLY A 141 46.44 22.57 37.52
N ARG A 142 46.32 23.37 36.46
CA ARG A 142 45.71 24.71 36.48
C ARG A 142 44.44 24.72 35.63
N GLN A 143 43.41 25.40 36.11
CA GLN A 143 42.18 25.60 35.35
C GLN A 143 42.42 26.60 34.22
N LEU A 144 41.91 26.33 33.02
CA LEU A 144 41.94 27.29 31.93
C LEU A 144 41.21 28.58 32.34
N GLN A 145 41.72 29.73 31.90
CA GLN A 145 41.16 31.04 32.22
C GLN A 145 40.94 31.88 30.96
N GLY A 146 40.17 32.96 31.09
CA GLY A 146 39.91 33.92 30.02
C GLY A 146 39.37 33.28 28.74
N GLU A 147 39.92 33.68 27.59
CA GLU A 147 39.49 33.23 26.27
C GLU A 147 39.78 31.74 26.00
N PHE A 148 40.77 31.12 26.65
CA PHE A 148 41.00 29.67 26.54
C PHE A 148 39.85 28.87 27.16
N LEU A 149 39.41 29.25 28.36
CA LEU A 149 38.26 28.62 29.00
C LEU A 149 36.98 28.80 28.20
N ARG A 150 36.79 30.00 27.62
CA ARG A 150 35.66 30.30 26.75
C ARG A 150 35.67 29.42 25.50
N THR A 151 36.81 29.33 24.82
CA THR A 151 37.00 28.49 23.63
C THR A 151 36.74 27.02 23.94
N ALA A 152 37.34 26.48 25.02
CA ALA A 152 37.12 25.09 25.44
C ALA A 152 35.64 24.80 25.74
N LYS A 153 34.95 25.70 26.45
CA LYS A 153 33.49 25.59 26.70
C LYS A 153 32.67 25.64 25.42
N THR A 154 33.01 26.50 24.46
CA THR A 154 32.32 26.59 23.17
C THR A 154 32.51 25.34 22.33
N VAL A 155 33.73 24.80 22.26
CA VAL A 155 34.02 23.53 21.56
C VAL A 155 33.28 22.37 22.22
N ASN A 156 33.31 22.25 23.55
CA ASN A 156 32.60 21.19 24.26
C ASN A 156 31.07 21.30 24.05
N THR A 157 30.51 22.51 24.08
CA THR A 157 29.07 22.72 23.76
C THR A 157 28.73 22.26 22.34
N MET A 158 29.63 22.45 21.36
CA MET A 158 29.44 21.95 20.00
C MET A 158 29.48 20.41 19.95
N VAL A 159 30.44 19.78 20.64
CA VAL A 159 30.54 18.31 20.75
C VAL A 159 29.29 17.73 21.41
N ASP A 160 28.81 18.32 22.50
CA ASP A 160 27.61 17.91 23.22
C ASP A 160 26.36 18.01 22.33
N GLN A 161 26.21 19.10 21.57
CA GLN A 161 25.10 19.28 20.63
C GLN A 161 25.13 18.26 19.48
N LEU A 162 26.32 18.01 18.91
CA LEU A 162 26.53 16.99 17.88
C LEU A 162 26.21 15.59 18.43
N GLY A 163 26.70 15.25 19.62
CA GLY A 163 26.48 13.95 20.26
C GLY A 163 25.00 13.71 20.58
N ALA A 164 24.33 14.71 21.14
CA ALA A 164 22.90 14.65 21.42
C ALA A 164 22.07 14.48 20.13
N PHE A 165 22.37 15.24 19.07
CA PHE A 165 21.68 15.12 17.79
C PHE A 165 21.93 13.75 17.12
N ALA A 166 23.18 13.30 17.07
CA ALA A 166 23.54 12.01 16.47
C ALA A 166 22.90 10.83 17.20
N SER A 167 22.90 10.84 18.53
CA SER A 167 22.22 9.84 19.36
C SER A 167 20.71 9.83 19.08
N GLU A 168 20.09 11.00 19.02
CA GLU A 168 18.64 11.14 18.87
C GLU A 168 18.15 10.77 17.46
N VAL A 169 18.88 11.16 16.41
CA VAL A 169 18.59 10.73 15.04
C VAL A 169 18.76 9.22 14.89
N THR A 170 19.81 8.64 15.48
CA THR A 170 20.02 7.18 15.48
C THR A 170 18.88 6.47 16.20
N ARG A 171 18.42 6.99 17.33
CA ARG A 171 17.28 6.45 18.10
C ARG A 171 15.98 6.50 17.29
N VAL A 172 15.64 7.64 16.70
CA VAL A 172 14.40 7.80 15.90
C VAL A 172 14.44 6.96 14.62
N ALA A 173 15.59 6.91 13.93
CA ALA A 173 15.77 6.05 12.76
C ALA A 173 15.59 4.57 13.10
N ARG A 174 16.08 4.12 14.26
CA ARG A 174 15.88 2.75 14.75
C ARG A 174 14.43 2.50 15.16
N GLU A 175 13.84 3.36 15.99
CA GLU A 175 12.47 3.19 16.48
C GLU A 175 11.44 3.20 15.35
N VAL A 176 11.46 4.22 14.49
CA VAL A 176 10.44 4.40 13.44
C VAL A 176 10.79 3.62 12.17
N GLY A 177 12.07 3.53 11.82
CA GLY A 177 12.52 2.92 10.56
C GLY A 177 12.74 1.41 10.61
N THR A 178 13.18 0.83 11.75
CA THR A 178 13.47 -0.63 11.83
C THR A 178 12.65 -1.37 12.88
N GLU A 179 12.37 -0.78 14.04
CA GLU A 179 11.54 -1.41 15.09
C GLU A 179 10.03 -1.26 14.87
N GLY A 180 9.59 -0.39 13.95
CA GLY A 180 8.17 -0.12 13.70
C GLY A 180 7.42 0.58 14.84
N LYS A 181 8.14 1.19 15.80
CA LYS A 181 7.58 1.97 16.92
C LYS A 181 7.14 3.36 16.44
N LEU A 182 6.00 3.39 15.77
CA LEU A 182 5.43 4.61 15.18
C LEU A 182 5.06 5.66 16.24
N GLY A 183 5.59 6.87 16.09
CA GLY A 183 5.43 8.00 17.01
C GLY A 183 6.72 8.49 17.66
N GLY A 184 7.86 7.83 17.40
CA GLY A 184 9.18 8.32 17.78
C GLY A 184 9.47 9.70 17.17
N GLN A 185 9.90 10.64 18.00
CA GLN A 185 10.27 12.00 17.62
C GLN A 185 11.61 12.39 18.27
N ALA A 186 12.40 13.18 17.57
CA ALA A 186 13.66 13.75 18.00
C ALA A 186 13.43 14.97 18.90
N LYS A 187 14.01 14.95 20.10
CA LYS A 187 13.91 15.98 21.16
C LYS A 187 15.30 16.43 21.62
N VAL A 188 16.01 17.13 20.73
CA VAL A 188 17.32 17.70 21.05
C VAL A 188 17.13 19.05 21.76
N LYS A 189 17.71 19.22 22.95
CA LYS A 189 17.61 20.47 23.73
C LYS A 189 18.59 21.52 23.22
N GLY A 190 18.17 22.79 23.22
CA GLY A 190 19.05 23.92 22.92
C GLY A 190 19.44 24.08 21.44
N VAL A 191 18.78 23.38 20.52
CA VAL A 191 19.02 23.52 19.08
C VAL A 191 18.46 24.84 18.53
N ALA A 192 19.25 25.49 17.67
CA ALA A 192 18.89 26.73 16.98
C ALA A 192 19.51 26.73 15.56
N GLY A 193 18.96 27.56 14.67
CA GLY A 193 19.35 27.57 13.25
C GLY A 193 19.22 26.19 12.62
N THR A 194 20.22 25.80 11.82
CA THR A 194 20.25 24.52 11.08
C THR A 194 19.97 23.30 11.95
N TRP A 195 20.37 23.28 13.23
CA TRP A 195 20.08 22.16 14.13
C TRP A 195 18.60 22.00 14.44
N LYS A 196 17.88 23.13 14.56
CA LYS A 196 16.43 23.13 14.74
C LYS A 196 15.76 22.65 13.45
N ASP A 197 16.15 23.20 12.31
CA ASP A 197 15.57 22.84 11.00
C ASP A 197 15.76 21.35 10.69
N LEU A 198 16.94 20.79 10.98
CA LEU A 198 17.21 19.35 10.83
C LEU A 198 16.35 18.51 11.79
N THR A 199 16.19 18.94 13.05
CA THR A 199 15.35 18.24 14.04
C THR A 199 13.87 18.26 13.62
N GLU A 200 13.38 19.38 13.10
CA GLU A 200 12.02 19.52 12.58
C GLU A 200 11.81 18.66 11.32
N ASN A 201 12.75 18.63 10.39
CA ASN A 201 12.68 17.77 9.19
C ASN A 201 12.65 16.26 9.54
N VAL A 202 13.48 15.81 10.49
CA VAL A 202 13.44 14.41 10.99
C VAL A 202 12.09 14.11 11.63
N ASN A 203 11.53 15.04 12.39
CA ASN A 203 10.21 14.90 13.01
C ASN A 203 9.05 14.90 12.00
N LEU A 204 9.13 15.69 10.94
CA LEU A 204 8.16 15.67 9.84
C LEU A 204 8.20 14.34 9.09
N MET A 205 9.39 13.83 8.77
CA MET A 205 9.57 12.52 8.15
C MET A 205 8.99 11.39 9.02
N ALA A 206 9.40 11.34 10.30
CA ALA A 206 8.91 10.33 11.25
C ALA A 206 7.40 10.42 11.51
N GLY A 207 6.86 11.65 11.54
CA GLY A 207 5.43 11.92 11.67
C GLY A 207 4.61 11.45 10.46
N ASN A 208 5.08 11.74 9.24
CA ASN A 208 4.41 11.31 8.00
C ASN A 208 4.41 9.78 7.87
N LEU A 209 5.55 9.12 8.11
CA LEU A 209 5.66 7.65 8.16
C LEU A 209 4.69 7.05 9.20
N THR A 210 4.69 7.62 10.42
CA THR A 210 3.81 7.20 11.51
C THR A 210 2.34 7.33 11.15
N ALA A 211 1.93 8.48 10.59
CA ALA A 211 0.55 8.76 10.23
C ALA A 211 0.06 7.81 9.12
N LEU A 212 0.87 7.62 8.08
CA LEU A 212 0.50 6.77 6.95
C LEU A 212 0.39 5.30 7.35
N VAL A 213 1.43 4.71 7.95
CA VAL A 213 1.44 3.28 8.29
C VAL A 213 0.31 2.94 9.28
N ARG A 214 0.04 3.82 10.26
CA ARG A 214 -1.09 3.64 11.20
C ARG A 214 -2.45 3.78 10.52
N ASN A 215 -2.61 4.64 9.52
CA ASN A 215 -3.85 4.74 8.75
C ASN A 215 -4.04 3.53 7.81
N ILE A 216 -2.99 3.08 7.11
CA ILE A 216 -3.02 1.86 6.31
C ILE A 216 -3.45 0.68 7.18
N ALA A 217 -2.79 0.46 8.32
CA ALA A 217 -3.13 -0.62 9.25
C ALA A 217 -4.58 -0.54 9.74
N THR A 218 -5.10 0.67 9.99
CA THR A 218 -6.51 0.87 10.40
C THR A 218 -7.48 0.50 9.28
N VAL A 219 -7.19 0.92 8.03
CA VAL A 219 -8.03 0.65 6.87
C VAL A 219 -7.97 -0.83 6.47
N THR A 220 -6.80 -1.46 6.44
CA THR A 220 -6.68 -2.90 6.13
C THR A 220 -7.30 -3.77 7.22
N THR A 221 -7.22 -3.37 8.50
CA THR A 221 -7.97 -4.03 9.59
C THR A 221 -9.48 -3.88 9.43
N ALA A 222 -9.96 -2.70 9.01
CA ALA A 222 -11.39 -2.49 8.73
C ALA A 222 -11.87 -3.38 7.56
N VAL A 223 -11.11 -3.42 6.47
CA VAL A 223 -11.38 -4.30 5.31
C VAL A 223 -11.39 -5.77 5.71
N ALA A 224 -10.44 -6.23 6.53
CA ALA A 224 -10.41 -7.61 7.03
C ALA A 224 -11.63 -7.96 7.90
N ASN A 225 -12.21 -6.97 8.59
CA ASN A 225 -13.44 -7.10 9.36
C ASN A 225 -14.72 -6.84 8.52
N GLY A 226 -14.60 -6.63 7.20
CA GLY A 226 -15.73 -6.36 6.30
C GLY A 226 -16.22 -4.91 6.26
N ASP A 227 -15.59 -3.97 6.99
CA ASP A 227 -15.90 -2.54 6.92
C ASP A 227 -15.18 -1.89 5.72
N LEU A 228 -15.86 -1.95 4.58
CA LEU A 228 -15.43 -1.34 3.32
C LEU A 228 -15.80 0.16 3.22
N THR A 229 -16.16 0.82 4.33
CA THR A 229 -16.45 2.26 4.36
C THR A 229 -15.20 3.10 4.64
N LYS A 230 -14.15 2.50 5.21
CA LYS A 230 -12.91 3.20 5.58
C LYS A 230 -11.98 3.37 4.37
N LYS A 231 -11.39 4.56 4.27
CA LYS A 231 -10.35 4.90 3.28
C LYS A 231 -9.19 5.60 3.95
N ILE A 232 -8.03 5.58 3.30
CA ILE A 232 -6.86 6.36 3.70
C ILE A 232 -7.11 7.80 3.27
N THR A 233 -7.27 8.69 4.24
CA THR A 233 -7.57 10.13 4.02
C THR A 233 -6.36 11.04 4.19
N VAL A 234 -5.25 10.54 4.75
CA VAL A 234 -4.02 11.32 5.02
C VAL A 234 -3.51 11.98 3.74
N ASP A 235 -3.05 13.23 3.83
CA ASP A 235 -2.34 13.90 2.73
C ASP A 235 -0.90 13.36 2.64
N VAL A 236 -0.54 12.85 1.46
CA VAL A 236 0.73 12.18 1.18
C VAL A 236 1.11 12.41 -0.28
N LYS A 237 2.41 12.30 -0.59
CA LYS A 237 2.99 12.64 -1.89
C LYS A 237 3.99 11.57 -2.33
N GLY A 238 4.26 11.49 -3.63
CA GLY A 238 5.17 10.49 -4.21
C GLY A 238 4.64 9.06 -4.05
N GLU A 239 5.53 8.11 -3.80
CA GLU A 239 5.21 6.67 -3.62
C GLU A 239 4.14 6.42 -2.53
N PHE A 240 4.07 7.28 -1.51
CA PHE A 240 3.04 7.20 -0.48
C PHE A 240 1.64 7.56 -0.97
N LEU A 241 1.52 8.43 -1.98
CA LEU A 241 0.25 8.72 -2.64
C LEU A 241 -0.18 7.52 -3.49
N GLU A 242 0.74 6.95 -4.27
CA GLU A 242 0.48 5.75 -5.06
C GLU A 242 0.03 4.56 -4.19
N LEU A 243 0.66 4.36 -3.03
CA LEU A 243 0.24 3.35 -2.05
C LEU A 243 -1.15 3.64 -1.48
N LYS A 244 -1.43 4.89 -1.10
CA LYS A 244 -2.76 5.33 -0.62
C LYS A 244 -3.84 5.06 -1.67
N ASP A 245 -3.59 5.45 -2.91
CA ASP A 245 -4.55 5.35 -4.00
C ASP A 245 -4.76 3.88 -4.40
N THR A 246 -3.70 3.07 -4.45
CA THR A 246 -3.78 1.61 -4.67
C THR A 246 -4.66 0.93 -3.63
N VAL A 247 -4.47 1.23 -2.33
CA VAL A 247 -5.30 0.65 -1.26
C VAL A 247 -6.74 1.18 -1.33
N ASN A 248 -6.94 2.47 -1.63
CA ASN A 248 -8.29 3.03 -1.78
C ASN A 248 -9.05 2.43 -2.97
N VAL A 249 -8.39 2.20 -4.11
CA VAL A 249 -8.96 1.51 -5.29
C VAL A 249 -9.33 0.06 -4.95
N MET A 250 -8.48 -0.66 -4.21
CA MET A 250 -8.81 -2.00 -3.71
C MET A 250 -10.07 -2.00 -2.83
N VAL A 251 -10.21 -1.02 -1.92
CA VAL A 251 -11.42 -0.86 -1.10
C VAL A 251 -12.65 -0.58 -1.96
N ASP A 252 -12.54 0.29 -2.98
CA ASP A 252 -13.66 0.61 -3.88
C ASP A 252 -14.09 -0.60 -4.72
N GLN A 253 -13.13 -1.36 -5.27
CA GLN A 253 -13.41 -2.61 -6.00
C GLN A 253 -14.11 -3.64 -5.12
N LEU A 254 -13.60 -3.87 -3.90
CA LEU A 254 -14.22 -4.76 -2.91
C LEU A 254 -15.65 -4.31 -2.58
N ARG A 255 -15.86 -3.01 -2.36
CA ARG A 255 -17.17 -2.45 -1.99
C ARG A 255 -18.18 -2.56 -3.13
N SER A 256 -17.75 -2.25 -4.36
CA SER A 256 -18.59 -2.38 -5.55
C SER A 256 -18.95 -3.84 -5.81
N PHE A 257 -17.98 -4.76 -5.72
CA PHE A 257 -18.22 -6.20 -5.85
C PHE A 257 -19.19 -6.72 -4.78
N ALA A 258 -18.97 -6.40 -3.51
CA ALA A 258 -19.86 -6.81 -2.42
C ALA A 258 -21.30 -6.31 -2.63
N SER A 259 -21.47 -5.03 -3.01
CA SER A 259 -22.77 -4.44 -3.32
C SER A 259 -23.46 -5.16 -4.48
N GLU A 260 -22.74 -5.42 -5.57
CA GLU A 260 -23.29 -6.04 -6.78
C GLU A 260 -23.64 -7.51 -6.58
N VAL A 261 -22.82 -8.28 -5.85
CA VAL A 261 -23.13 -9.66 -5.49
C VAL A 261 -24.35 -9.73 -4.59
N THR A 262 -24.45 -8.88 -3.56
CA THR A 262 -25.64 -8.79 -2.70
C THR A 262 -26.89 -8.42 -3.50
N ARG A 263 -26.78 -7.47 -4.43
CA ARG A 263 -27.90 -7.06 -5.30
C ARG A 263 -28.37 -8.20 -6.22
N VAL A 264 -27.45 -8.86 -6.93
CA VAL A 264 -27.81 -9.96 -7.85
C VAL A 264 -28.35 -11.18 -7.10
N ALA A 265 -27.76 -11.52 -5.94
CA ALA A 265 -28.27 -12.61 -5.10
C ALA A 265 -29.70 -12.33 -4.62
N ARG A 266 -30.01 -11.07 -4.28
CA ARG A 266 -31.35 -10.65 -3.90
C ARG A 266 -32.32 -10.66 -5.09
N GLU A 267 -31.98 -9.99 -6.19
CA GLU A 267 -32.83 -9.90 -7.39
C GLU A 267 -33.15 -11.28 -7.95
N VAL A 268 -32.13 -12.09 -8.26
CA VAL A 268 -32.30 -13.36 -8.96
C VAL A 268 -32.68 -14.49 -8.01
N GLY A 269 -32.12 -14.50 -6.79
CA GLY A 269 -32.27 -15.59 -5.83
C GLY A 269 -33.43 -15.45 -4.83
N SER A 270 -33.85 -14.21 -4.49
CA SER A 270 -34.92 -13.98 -3.50
C SER A 270 -36.17 -13.32 -4.08
N GLU A 271 -36.01 -12.34 -4.96
CA GLU A 271 -37.13 -11.57 -5.54
C GLU A 271 -37.63 -12.14 -6.88
N GLY A 272 -36.92 -13.11 -7.46
CA GLY A 272 -37.30 -13.77 -8.72
C GLY A 272 -37.19 -12.86 -9.95
N ILE A 273 -36.47 -11.74 -9.85
CA ILE A 273 -36.24 -10.78 -10.94
C ILE A 273 -35.16 -11.36 -11.88
N LEU A 274 -35.60 -12.22 -12.79
CA LEU A 274 -34.72 -12.97 -13.68
C LEU A 274 -34.08 -12.07 -14.76
N GLY A 275 -32.75 -12.05 -14.80
CA GLY A 275 -31.94 -11.26 -15.73
C GLY A 275 -30.94 -10.32 -15.05
N GLY A 276 -30.98 -10.17 -13.73
CA GLY A 276 -29.99 -9.42 -12.95
C GLY A 276 -28.57 -9.92 -13.20
N GLN A 277 -27.64 -8.97 -13.39
CA GLN A 277 -26.21 -9.21 -13.62
C GLN A 277 -25.37 -8.20 -12.84
N ALA A 278 -24.24 -8.65 -12.31
CA ALA A 278 -23.26 -7.85 -11.60
C ALA A 278 -22.41 -7.06 -12.59
N ARG A 279 -22.24 -5.76 -12.34
CA ARG A 279 -21.40 -4.84 -13.11
C ARG A 279 -20.46 -4.12 -12.17
N VAL A 280 -19.23 -4.62 -12.08
CA VAL A 280 -18.17 -4.03 -11.26
C VAL A 280 -17.17 -3.35 -12.20
N GLU A 281 -16.99 -2.04 -12.08
CA GLU A 281 -16.09 -1.28 -12.94
C GLU A 281 -14.62 -1.50 -12.54
N GLY A 282 -13.72 -1.44 -13.53
CA GLY A 282 -12.28 -1.51 -13.30
C GLY A 282 -11.73 -2.86 -12.79
N VAL A 283 -12.52 -3.93 -12.76
CA VAL A 283 -12.07 -5.25 -12.32
C VAL A 283 -11.21 -5.97 -13.36
N SER A 284 -10.17 -6.65 -12.87
CA SER A 284 -9.26 -7.48 -13.66
C SER A 284 -8.81 -8.70 -12.85
N GLY A 285 -8.23 -9.70 -13.53
CA GLY A 285 -7.83 -10.97 -12.92
C GLY A 285 -8.98 -11.62 -12.14
N THR A 286 -8.68 -12.13 -10.95
CA THR A 286 -9.62 -12.84 -10.06
C THR A 286 -10.94 -12.09 -9.83
N TRP A 287 -10.93 -10.75 -9.75
CA TRP A 287 -12.15 -9.96 -9.56
C TRP A 287 -13.10 -10.04 -10.75
N LYS A 288 -12.53 -10.09 -11.96
CA LYS A 288 -13.30 -10.31 -13.18
C LYS A 288 -13.84 -11.73 -13.23
N ASP A 289 -12.99 -12.73 -12.95
CA ASP A 289 -13.38 -14.15 -12.99
C ASP A 289 -14.53 -14.46 -12.01
N LEU A 290 -14.51 -13.86 -10.81
CA LEU A 290 -15.61 -13.96 -9.84
C LEU A 290 -16.89 -13.27 -10.34
N THR A 291 -16.77 -12.08 -10.94
CA THR A 291 -17.92 -11.33 -11.50
C THR A 291 -18.56 -12.11 -12.66
N ASP A 292 -17.74 -12.67 -13.56
CA ASP A 292 -18.19 -13.48 -14.68
C ASP A 292 -18.82 -14.81 -14.22
N SER A 293 -18.32 -15.40 -13.11
CA SER A 293 -18.89 -16.59 -12.48
C SER A 293 -20.27 -16.35 -11.89
N VAL A 294 -20.46 -15.23 -11.16
CA VAL A 294 -21.78 -14.81 -10.65
C VAL A 294 -22.75 -14.54 -11.80
N ASN A 295 -22.28 -13.86 -12.86
CA ASN A 295 -23.06 -13.60 -14.06
C ASN A 295 -23.41 -14.86 -14.86
N PHE A 296 -22.56 -15.89 -14.83
CA PHE A 296 -22.86 -17.19 -15.43
C PHE A 296 -23.93 -17.93 -14.64
N MET A 297 -23.81 -17.99 -13.31
CA MET A 297 -24.82 -18.56 -12.42
C MET A 297 -26.19 -17.90 -12.60
N ALA A 298 -26.24 -16.56 -12.54
CA ALA A 298 -27.48 -15.78 -12.69
C ALA A 298 -28.15 -15.98 -14.05
N ARG A 299 -27.37 -16.04 -15.15
CA ARG A 299 -27.88 -16.34 -16.49
C ARG A 299 -28.43 -17.76 -16.61
N ASN A 300 -27.76 -18.75 -16.04
CA ASN A 300 -28.21 -20.14 -16.09
C ASN A 300 -29.53 -20.31 -15.34
N LEU A 301 -29.64 -19.81 -14.11
CA LEU A 301 -30.89 -19.82 -13.32
C LEU A 301 -32.01 -19.07 -14.05
N THR A 302 -31.73 -17.87 -14.57
CA THR A 302 -32.66 -17.08 -15.38
C THR A 302 -33.18 -17.87 -16.59
N GLY A 303 -32.30 -18.52 -17.34
CA GLY A 303 -32.66 -19.30 -18.52
C GLY A 303 -33.50 -20.52 -18.16
N GLN A 304 -33.09 -21.26 -17.13
CA GLN A 304 -33.77 -22.47 -16.66
C GLN A 304 -35.18 -22.17 -16.18
N VAL A 305 -35.35 -21.23 -15.25
CA VAL A 305 -36.66 -20.87 -14.69
C VAL A 305 -37.59 -20.29 -15.76
N ARG A 306 -37.08 -19.45 -16.67
CA ARG A 306 -37.90 -18.88 -17.77
C ARG A 306 -38.38 -19.94 -18.76
N ASN A 307 -37.56 -20.95 -19.08
CA ASN A 307 -37.98 -22.08 -19.94
C ASN A 307 -39.02 -22.97 -19.25
N ILE A 308 -38.84 -23.25 -17.95
CA ILE A 308 -39.83 -23.98 -17.15
C ILE A 308 -41.16 -23.24 -17.16
N ALA A 309 -41.14 -21.93 -16.89
CA ALA A 309 -42.33 -21.08 -16.87
C ALA A 309 -43.03 -21.00 -18.23
N GLU A 310 -42.29 -20.94 -19.35
CA GLU A 310 -42.90 -20.96 -20.68
C GLU A 310 -43.65 -22.27 -20.95
N VAL A 311 -43.04 -23.41 -20.62
CA VAL A 311 -43.64 -24.73 -20.88
C VAL A 311 -44.84 -24.99 -19.98
N THR A 312 -44.77 -24.66 -18.68
CA THR A 312 -45.94 -24.79 -17.79
C THR A 312 -47.06 -23.81 -18.14
N THR A 313 -46.74 -22.62 -18.65
CA THR A 313 -47.75 -21.69 -19.21
C THR A 313 -48.40 -22.28 -20.47
N ALA A 314 -47.61 -22.84 -21.39
CA ALA A 314 -48.13 -23.48 -22.60
C ALA A 314 -49.10 -24.63 -22.25
N VAL A 315 -48.71 -25.52 -21.33
CA VAL A 315 -49.56 -26.60 -20.79
C VAL A 315 -50.84 -26.04 -20.19
N ALA A 316 -50.78 -24.97 -19.38
CA ALA A 316 -51.96 -24.33 -18.80
C ALA A 316 -52.90 -23.73 -19.86
N THR A 317 -52.37 -23.31 -21.01
CA THR A 317 -53.17 -22.87 -22.18
C THR A 317 -53.59 -24.00 -23.14
N GLY A 318 -53.23 -25.26 -22.85
CA GLY A 318 -53.55 -26.42 -23.69
C GLY A 318 -52.56 -26.69 -24.83
N ASP A 319 -51.47 -25.93 -24.95
CA ASP A 319 -50.38 -26.21 -25.90
C ASP A 319 -49.44 -27.27 -25.32
N LEU A 320 -49.73 -28.53 -25.64
CA LEU A 320 -48.97 -29.71 -25.24
C LEU A 320 -47.85 -30.07 -26.23
N SER A 321 -47.52 -29.18 -27.18
CA SER A 321 -46.43 -29.37 -28.13
C SER A 321 -45.07 -28.91 -27.60
N LYS A 322 -45.06 -28.00 -26.60
CA LYS A 322 -43.83 -27.46 -26.02
C LYS A 322 -43.22 -28.38 -24.97
N LYS A 323 -41.90 -28.49 -24.99
CA LYS A 323 -41.09 -29.19 -23.98
C LYS A 323 -39.92 -28.33 -23.54
N ILE A 324 -39.42 -28.58 -22.34
CA ILE A 324 -38.16 -27.99 -21.87
C ILE A 324 -37.02 -28.67 -22.64
N THR A 325 -36.34 -27.93 -23.51
CA THR A 325 -35.26 -28.46 -24.37
C THR A 325 -33.86 -28.15 -23.84
N VAL A 326 -33.67 -27.01 -23.16
CA VAL A 326 -32.39 -26.49 -22.65
C VAL A 326 -31.58 -27.54 -21.90
N ASP A 327 -30.26 -27.56 -22.10
CA ASP A 327 -29.34 -28.44 -21.36
C ASP A 327 -29.23 -28.02 -19.90
N VAL A 328 -29.44 -28.97 -19.00
CA VAL A 328 -29.56 -28.77 -17.55
C VAL A 328 -29.03 -30.00 -16.83
N LYS A 329 -28.58 -29.82 -15.59
CA LYS A 329 -27.87 -30.85 -14.80
C LYS A 329 -28.36 -30.84 -13.35
N GLY A 330 -28.15 -31.95 -12.64
CA GLY A 330 -28.59 -32.12 -11.25
C GLY A 330 -30.12 -32.05 -11.11
N GLU A 331 -30.59 -31.47 -10.01
CA GLU A 331 -32.01 -31.36 -9.67
C GLU A 331 -32.86 -30.69 -10.77
N ILE A 332 -32.29 -29.73 -11.53
CA ILE A 332 -32.99 -29.08 -12.64
C ILE A 332 -33.22 -30.04 -13.83
N LEU A 333 -32.37 -31.06 -14.01
CA LEU A 333 -32.60 -32.12 -15.00
C LEU A 333 -33.73 -33.06 -14.58
N GLU A 334 -33.83 -33.39 -13.29
CA GLU A 334 -34.94 -34.17 -12.76
C GLU A 334 -36.27 -33.41 -12.90
N LEU A 335 -36.28 -32.11 -12.60
CA LEU A 335 -37.43 -31.23 -12.81
C LEU A 335 -37.82 -31.14 -14.30
N LYS A 336 -36.86 -30.94 -15.21
CA LYS A 336 -37.07 -30.99 -16.66
C LYS A 336 -37.71 -32.30 -17.11
N ASN A 337 -37.20 -33.44 -16.64
CA ASN A 337 -37.69 -34.75 -17.03
C ASN A 337 -39.11 -35.02 -16.48
N THR A 338 -39.38 -34.58 -15.25
CA THR A 338 -40.70 -34.69 -14.62
C THR A 338 -41.74 -33.87 -15.37
N ILE A 339 -41.43 -32.61 -15.70
CA ILE A 339 -42.34 -31.74 -16.46
C ILE A 339 -42.54 -32.29 -17.88
N ASN A 340 -41.48 -32.70 -18.58
CA ASN A 340 -41.61 -33.25 -19.94
C ASN A 340 -42.42 -34.56 -19.96
N THR A 341 -42.26 -35.44 -18.95
CA THR A 341 -43.09 -36.65 -18.81
C THR A 341 -44.56 -36.32 -18.57
N MET A 342 -44.84 -35.30 -17.75
CA MET A 342 -46.21 -34.82 -17.53
C MET A 342 -46.84 -34.24 -18.80
N VAL A 343 -46.08 -33.47 -19.60
CA VAL A 343 -46.50 -33.02 -20.94
C VAL A 343 -46.83 -34.21 -21.85
N ASP A 344 -45.98 -35.23 -21.87
CA ASP A 344 -46.20 -36.43 -22.69
C ASP A 344 -47.45 -37.22 -22.28
N GLN A 345 -47.67 -37.41 -20.98
CA GLN A 345 -48.87 -38.05 -20.44
C GLN A 345 -50.15 -37.26 -20.79
N LEU A 346 -50.12 -35.94 -20.62
CA LEU A 346 -51.22 -35.05 -21.00
C LEU A 346 -51.52 -35.11 -22.51
N SER A 347 -50.48 -35.07 -23.34
CA SER A 347 -50.60 -35.07 -24.80
C SER A 347 -51.17 -36.40 -25.31
N SER A 348 -50.68 -37.52 -24.77
CA SER A 348 -51.22 -38.85 -25.07
C SER A 348 -52.67 -38.99 -24.62
N PHE A 349 -53.03 -38.50 -23.43
CA PHE A 349 -54.41 -38.54 -22.93
C PHE A 349 -55.35 -37.70 -23.79
N ALA A 350 -54.98 -36.46 -24.12
CA ALA A 350 -55.79 -35.57 -24.96
C ALA A 350 -56.01 -36.15 -26.37
N SER A 351 -54.97 -36.75 -26.97
CA SER A 351 -55.08 -37.45 -28.25
C SER A 351 -56.05 -38.64 -28.18
N GLU A 352 -55.91 -39.50 -27.16
CA GLU A 352 -56.74 -40.70 -27.01
C GLU A 352 -58.21 -40.38 -26.70
N VAL A 353 -58.48 -39.40 -25.84
CA VAL A 353 -59.86 -38.92 -25.59
C VAL A 353 -60.48 -38.36 -26.86
N THR A 354 -59.73 -37.56 -27.63
CA THR A 354 -60.20 -37.01 -28.92
C THR A 354 -60.49 -38.12 -29.92
N ARG A 355 -59.61 -39.14 -29.99
CA ARG A 355 -59.77 -40.30 -30.88
C ARG A 355 -61.01 -41.13 -30.51
N VAL A 356 -61.19 -41.48 -29.25
CA VAL A 356 -62.35 -42.27 -28.78
C VAL A 356 -63.66 -41.50 -28.95
N ALA A 357 -63.69 -40.21 -28.60
CA ALA A 357 -64.85 -39.35 -28.81
C ALA A 357 -65.25 -39.30 -30.30
N ARG A 358 -64.27 -39.20 -31.20
CA ARG A 358 -64.50 -39.24 -32.64
C ARG A 358 -64.95 -40.61 -33.14
N GLU A 359 -64.25 -41.69 -32.80
CA GLU A 359 -64.58 -43.05 -33.24
C GLU A 359 -65.98 -43.48 -32.78
N VAL A 360 -66.23 -43.40 -31.47
CA VAL A 360 -67.45 -43.94 -30.86
C VAL A 360 -68.61 -42.95 -30.94
N GLY A 361 -68.35 -41.64 -30.79
CA GLY A 361 -69.39 -40.60 -30.79
C GLY A 361 -69.74 -40.03 -32.16
N THR A 362 -68.78 -39.89 -33.09
CA THR A 362 -69.02 -39.25 -34.41
C THR A 362 -69.03 -40.25 -35.57
N GLU A 363 -68.10 -41.19 -35.61
CA GLU A 363 -67.95 -42.15 -36.72
C GLU A 363 -68.75 -43.45 -36.52
N GLY A 364 -69.37 -43.63 -35.34
CA GLY A 364 -70.17 -44.83 -35.02
C GLY A 364 -69.37 -46.13 -34.94
N LYS A 365 -68.05 -46.07 -34.82
CA LYS A 365 -67.13 -47.22 -34.70
C LYS A 365 -67.17 -47.75 -33.26
N LEU A 366 -68.21 -48.51 -32.96
CA LEU A 366 -68.46 -49.07 -31.63
C LEU A 366 -67.39 -50.10 -31.21
N GLY A 367 -66.73 -49.85 -30.08
CA GLY A 367 -65.65 -50.67 -29.52
C GLY A 367 -64.33 -49.92 -29.30
N GLY A 368 -64.21 -48.66 -29.73
CA GLY A 368 -63.04 -47.83 -29.46
C GLY A 368 -62.82 -47.60 -27.96
N GLN A 369 -61.59 -47.80 -27.49
CA GLN A 369 -61.14 -47.55 -26.12
C GLN A 369 -59.82 -46.76 -26.16
N ALA A 370 -59.59 -45.92 -25.15
CA ALA A 370 -58.39 -45.14 -24.92
C ALA A 370 -57.31 -46.01 -24.26
N ASP A 371 -56.12 -46.06 -24.85
CA ASP A 371 -54.92 -46.69 -24.29
C ASP A 371 -53.84 -45.62 -24.04
N VAL A 372 -53.82 -45.08 -22.82
CA VAL A 372 -52.86 -44.05 -22.42
C VAL A 372 -51.75 -44.69 -21.59
N LYS A 373 -50.55 -44.81 -22.18
CA LYS A 373 -49.45 -45.55 -21.56
C LYS A 373 -48.84 -44.79 -20.38
N GLY A 374 -48.55 -45.52 -19.31
CA GLY A 374 -47.85 -44.98 -18.14
C GLY A 374 -48.69 -44.03 -17.26
N VAL A 375 -50.02 -44.07 -17.35
CA VAL A 375 -50.92 -43.33 -16.45
C VAL A 375 -51.09 -44.04 -15.11
N ALA A 376 -51.21 -43.24 -14.05
CA ALA A 376 -51.47 -43.70 -12.69
C ALA A 376 -52.30 -42.64 -11.92
N GLY A 377 -52.94 -43.06 -10.82
CA GLY A 377 -53.86 -42.21 -10.05
C GLY A 377 -54.97 -41.63 -10.93
N THR A 378 -55.28 -40.36 -10.75
CA THR A 378 -56.38 -39.65 -11.45
C THR A 378 -56.32 -39.78 -12.97
N TRP A 379 -55.14 -39.87 -13.58
CA TRP A 379 -55.01 -40.08 -15.04
C TRP A 379 -55.53 -41.44 -15.49
N LYS A 380 -55.32 -42.47 -14.66
CA LYS A 380 -55.90 -43.79 -14.90
C LYS A 380 -57.40 -43.76 -14.68
N ASP A 381 -57.87 -43.18 -13.59
CA ASP A 381 -59.30 -43.10 -13.24
C ASP A 381 -60.11 -42.39 -14.35
N LEU A 382 -59.55 -41.32 -14.94
CA LEU A 382 -60.13 -40.62 -16.10
C LEU A 382 -60.14 -41.49 -17.36
N THR A 383 -59.06 -42.23 -17.64
CA THR A 383 -58.97 -43.14 -18.79
C THR A 383 -59.99 -44.28 -18.67
N ASP A 384 -60.08 -44.90 -17.49
CA ASP A 384 -61.06 -45.96 -17.17
C ASP A 384 -62.51 -45.42 -17.24
N SER A 385 -62.73 -44.17 -16.87
CA SER A 385 -64.05 -43.50 -16.99
C SER A 385 -64.46 -43.27 -18.45
N VAL A 386 -63.54 -42.81 -19.31
CA VAL A 386 -63.79 -42.66 -20.77
C VAL A 386 -64.04 -44.02 -21.41
N ASN A 387 -63.28 -45.04 -21.04
CA ASN A 387 -63.47 -46.41 -21.51
C ASN A 387 -64.82 -47.01 -21.06
N SER A 388 -65.25 -46.72 -19.84
CA SER A 388 -66.57 -47.12 -19.32
C SER A 388 -67.70 -46.44 -20.10
N MET A 389 -67.57 -45.14 -20.40
CA MET A 389 -68.55 -44.41 -21.21
C MET A 389 -68.64 -44.96 -22.63
N ALA A 390 -67.50 -45.15 -23.31
CA ALA A 390 -67.42 -45.69 -24.66
C ALA A 390 -67.92 -47.14 -24.76
N GLY A 391 -67.62 -47.96 -23.75
CA GLY A 391 -68.11 -49.34 -23.63
C GLY A 391 -69.62 -49.42 -23.43
N ASN A 392 -70.18 -48.57 -22.56
CA ASN A 392 -71.63 -48.49 -22.34
C ASN A 392 -72.36 -48.09 -23.63
N LEU A 393 -71.93 -47.01 -24.30
CA LEU A 393 -72.56 -46.57 -25.55
C LEU A 393 -72.44 -47.63 -26.66
N THR A 394 -71.28 -48.30 -26.75
CA THR A 394 -71.04 -49.44 -27.65
C THR A 394 -72.03 -50.58 -27.41
N GLY A 395 -72.21 -51.00 -26.15
CA GLY A 395 -73.12 -52.10 -25.80
C GLY A 395 -74.59 -51.75 -26.07
N GLN A 396 -74.98 -50.52 -25.74
CA GLN A 396 -76.33 -49.99 -25.94
C GLN A 396 -76.70 -49.92 -27.42
N VAL A 397 -75.90 -49.23 -28.24
CA VAL A 397 -76.18 -49.05 -29.67
C VAL A 397 -76.11 -50.37 -30.43
N ARG A 398 -75.17 -51.27 -30.10
CA ARG A 398 -75.08 -52.58 -30.76
C ARG A 398 -76.31 -53.46 -30.45
N ASN A 399 -76.84 -53.46 -29.23
CA ASN A 399 -78.07 -54.18 -28.90
C ASN A 399 -79.31 -53.60 -29.60
N ILE A 400 -79.41 -52.27 -29.68
CA ILE A 400 -80.46 -51.60 -30.46
C ILE A 400 -80.39 -52.03 -31.94
N ALA A 401 -79.19 -52.04 -32.53
CA ALA A 401 -78.98 -52.45 -33.92
C ALA A 401 -79.33 -53.94 -34.15
N GLU A 402 -78.94 -54.84 -33.25
CA GLU A 402 -79.24 -56.28 -33.34
C GLU A 402 -80.76 -56.56 -33.32
N VAL A 403 -81.50 -55.91 -32.42
CA VAL A 403 -82.96 -56.07 -32.31
C VAL A 403 -83.67 -55.45 -33.51
N THR A 404 -83.27 -54.24 -33.91
CA THR A 404 -83.86 -53.55 -35.09
C THR A 404 -83.61 -54.34 -36.38
N THR A 405 -82.43 -54.97 -36.51
CA THR A 405 -82.10 -55.84 -37.66
C THR A 405 -82.90 -57.14 -37.63
N ALA A 406 -83.13 -57.74 -36.46
CA ALA A 406 -83.99 -58.92 -36.33
C ALA A 406 -85.44 -58.60 -36.73
N VAL A 407 -85.98 -57.48 -36.25
CA VAL A 407 -87.31 -56.96 -36.61
C VAL A 407 -87.43 -56.73 -38.12
N ALA A 408 -86.43 -56.10 -38.75
CA ALA A 408 -86.40 -55.88 -40.19
C ALA A 408 -86.37 -57.18 -41.01
N ASN A 409 -85.76 -58.25 -40.47
CA ASN A 409 -85.76 -59.60 -41.05
C ASN A 409 -87.00 -60.44 -40.68
N GLY A 410 -88.00 -59.85 -40.00
CA GLY A 410 -89.23 -60.53 -39.59
C GLY A 410 -89.16 -61.34 -38.29
N ASP A 411 -88.01 -61.35 -37.60
CA ASP A 411 -87.85 -61.98 -36.28
C ASP A 411 -88.30 -61.03 -35.16
N LEU A 412 -89.60 -61.06 -34.89
CA LEU A 412 -90.26 -60.30 -33.82
C LEU A 412 -90.20 -61.03 -32.45
N SER A 413 -89.31 -62.02 -32.31
CA SER A 413 -89.07 -62.69 -31.02
C SER A 413 -88.08 -61.95 -30.13
N LYS A 414 -87.19 -61.13 -30.71
CA LYS A 414 -86.13 -60.42 -29.99
C LYS A 414 -86.61 -59.09 -29.40
N LYS A 415 -86.05 -58.74 -28.25
CA LYS A 415 -86.23 -57.46 -27.56
C LYS A 415 -84.89 -56.95 -27.04
N ILE A 416 -84.78 -55.64 -26.81
CA ILE A 416 -83.61 -55.03 -26.17
C ILE A 416 -83.68 -55.38 -24.67
N THR A 417 -82.68 -56.09 -24.17
CA THR A 417 -82.63 -56.61 -22.79
C THR A 417 -81.62 -55.90 -21.88
N VAL A 418 -80.65 -55.16 -22.45
CA VAL A 418 -79.58 -54.45 -21.70
C VAL A 418 -80.14 -53.51 -20.62
N ASP A 419 -79.47 -53.43 -19.47
CA ASP A 419 -79.77 -52.42 -18.44
C ASP A 419 -79.31 -51.03 -18.92
N VAL A 420 -80.26 -50.10 -18.98
CA VAL A 420 -80.09 -48.76 -19.55
C VAL A 420 -80.93 -47.77 -18.76
N ARG A 421 -80.52 -46.49 -18.77
CA ARG A 421 -81.12 -45.43 -17.95
C ARG A 421 -81.22 -44.13 -18.76
N GLY A 422 -82.08 -43.21 -18.33
CA GLY A 422 -82.32 -41.95 -19.02
C GLY A 422 -82.90 -42.14 -20.43
N GLU A 423 -82.53 -41.28 -21.37
CA GLU A 423 -83.03 -41.27 -22.75
C GLU A 423 -82.86 -42.62 -23.48
N ILE A 424 -81.81 -43.39 -23.15
CA ILE A 424 -81.60 -44.73 -23.74
C ILE A 424 -82.63 -45.76 -23.26
N LEU A 425 -83.19 -45.59 -22.05
CA LEU A 425 -84.31 -46.42 -21.57
C LEU A 425 -85.60 -46.10 -22.32
N GLU A 426 -85.90 -44.82 -22.51
CA GLU A 426 -87.06 -44.39 -23.31
C GLU A 426 -86.98 -44.89 -24.76
N LEU A 427 -85.78 -44.85 -25.36
CA LEU A 427 -85.52 -45.43 -26.67
C LEU A 427 -85.71 -46.96 -26.69
N LYS A 428 -85.18 -47.68 -25.69
CA LYS A 428 -85.36 -49.13 -25.52
C LYS A 428 -86.84 -49.49 -25.43
N ASP A 429 -87.60 -48.80 -24.60
CA ASP A 429 -89.01 -49.12 -24.35
C ASP A 429 -89.89 -48.75 -25.55
N THR A 430 -89.56 -47.66 -26.26
CA THR A 430 -90.18 -47.29 -27.55
C THR A 430 -89.97 -48.37 -28.60
N ILE A 431 -88.73 -48.85 -28.78
CA ILE A 431 -88.42 -49.90 -29.75
C ILE A 431 -89.08 -51.23 -29.34
N ASN A 432 -89.00 -51.64 -28.08
CA ASN A 432 -89.64 -52.85 -27.60
C ASN A 432 -91.17 -52.82 -27.79
N THR A 433 -91.81 -51.66 -27.57
CA THR A 433 -93.24 -51.44 -27.84
C THR A 433 -93.55 -51.54 -29.33
N MET A 434 -92.70 -51.00 -30.20
CA MET A 434 -92.82 -51.17 -31.66
C MET A 434 -92.75 -52.65 -32.06
N VAL A 435 -91.83 -53.44 -31.48
CA VAL A 435 -91.74 -54.88 -31.75
C VAL A 435 -93.05 -55.59 -31.34
N ASP A 436 -93.59 -55.28 -30.16
CA ASP A 436 -94.85 -55.87 -29.69
C ASP A 436 -96.04 -55.52 -30.61
N GLN A 437 -96.13 -54.26 -31.05
CA GLN A 437 -97.17 -53.81 -31.98
C GLN A 437 -97.06 -54.50 -33.35
N LEU A 438 -95.85 -54.57 -33.91
CA LEU A 438 -95.59 -55.29 -35.17
C LEU A 438 -95.90 -56.79 -35.03
N ARG A 439 -95.61 -57.39 -33.87
CA ARG A 439 -95.89 -58.81 -33.61
C ARG A 439 -97.39 -59.09 -33.52
N ALA A 440 -98.13 -58.22 -32.83
CA ALA A 440 -99.58 -58.28 -32.78
C ALA A 440 -100.17 -58.14 -34.20
N PHE A 441 -99.74 -57.13 -34.97
CA PHE A 441 -100.19 -56.91 -36.34
C PHE A 441 -99.87 -58.10 -37.26
N ALA A 442 -98.66 -58.64 -37.22
CA ALA A 442 -98.28 -59.82 -38.01
C ALA A 442 -99.10 -61.06 -37.64
N SER A 443 -99.42 -61.25 -36.35
CA SER A 443 -100.30 -62.34 -35.90
C SER A 443 -101.74 -62.17 -36.39
N GLU A 444 -102.25 -60.94 -36.41
CA GLU A 444 -103.60 -60.62 -36.87
C GLU A 444 -103.75 -60.74 -38.39
N VAL A 445 -102.75 -60.29 -39.16
CA VAL A 445 -102.68 -60.54 -40.61
C VAL A 445 -102.60 -62.04 -40.91
N THR A 446 -101.85 -62.81 -40.12
CA THR A 446 -101.79 -64.28 -40.25
C THR A 446 -103.11 -64.96 -39.89
N ARG A 447 -103.89 -64.38 -38.98
CA ARG A 447 -105.25 -64.85 -38.64
C ARG A 447 -106.22 -64.56 -39.78
N VAL A 448 -106.26 -63.33 -40.27
CA VAL A 448 -107.14 -62.89 -41.36
C VAL A 448 -106.79 -63.57 -42.70
N ALA A 449 -105.52 -63.90 -42.95
CA ALA A 449 -105.11 -64.65 -44.15
C ALA A 449 -105.35 -66.17 -44.06
N ARG A 450 -105.94 -66.66 -42.95
CA ARG A 450 -106.38 -68.06 -42.76
C ARG A 450 -107.90 -68.20 -42.68
N GLU A 451 -108.61 -67.08 -42.66
CA GLU A 451 -110.07 -66.97 -42.83
C GLU A 451 -110.42 -66.78 -44.31
#